data_AF-A0A552DAM8-F1
#
_entry.id   AF-A0A552DAM8-F1
#
_cell.length_a   1.000
_cell.length_b   1.000
_cell.length_c   1.000
_cell.angle_alpha   90.00
_cell.angle_beta   90.00
_cell.angle_gamma   90.00
#
_symmetry.space_group_name_H-M   'P 1'
#
loop_
_entity.id
_entity.type
_entity.pdbx_description
1 polymer ?
#
loop_
_entity_poly.entity_id
_entity_poly.type
_entity_poly.pdbx_seq_one_letter_code
_entity_poly.pdbx_strand_id
1 'polypeptide(L)'
;MTRQIHDQFAKEYLEELLASLGTIKKSKKVKSEVQEIDVWFEPASASRTELPLGLLAKMAATCCLFEPFRNPPSEVEIRSCISKLYAVHGEVLRKAKRTNKTLTEAELPVLWILTPTFSARMIEEFVGIPPSFLPEEGMKEEWGKGVYFSPTLFKTGIVAIHQLPVNEETLWLRVLGKGGTQKRAVEELVQLPEGNPFQENLLEILANWRQSLELRDNLSTEEQEDIMNLSPAYLKQREEWKQEGIQEGIQEGIQEGIQRGSLEGQLSLITSLLEGRFGSLDAELSGLVEQIAQLPVSERTGLLLSLANLSRSELLERFREN
;
A
#
# COMPACT_ATOMS: atom_id res chain seq x y z
N MET A 1 17.80 14.82 7.14
CA MET A 1 16.37 14.58 7.42
C MET A 1 15.55 14.44 6.13
N THR A 2 15.63 15.35 5.14
CA THR A 2 15.07 15.15 3.77
C THR A 2 15.41 13.80 3.15
N ARG A 3 16.69 13.43 3.18
CA ARG A 3 17.18 12.13 2.70
C ARG A 3 16.50 10.95 3.41
N GLN A 4 16.17 11.08 4.69
CA GLN A 4 15.55 10.01 5.49
C GLN A 4 14.05 9.84 5.16
N ILE A 5 13.32 10.93 4.92
CA ILE A 5 11.90 10.86 4.56
C ILE A 5 11.73 10.21 3.18
N HIS A 6 12.52 10.64 2.20
CA HIS A 6 12.49 10.01 0.88
C HIS A 6 12.97 8.55 0.92
N ASP A 7 14.00 8.26 1.70
CA ASP A 7 14.49 6.89 1.88
C ASP A 7 13.40 5.97 2.43
N GLN A 8 12.67 6.41 3.47
CA GLN A 8 11.55 5.66 4.02
C GLN A 8 10.42 5.47 2.99
N PHE A 9 10.03 6.55 2.30
CA PHE A 9 9.04 6.49 1.23
C PHE A 9 9.44 5.47 0.15
N ALA A 10 10.66 5.55 -0.38
CA ALA A 10 11.10 4.67 -1.47
C ALA A 10 11.12 3.20 -1.04
N LYS A 11 11.44 2.92 0.24
CA LYS A 11 11.42 1.58 0.81
C LYS A 11 10.00 1.02 0.92
N GLU A 12 9.04 1.80 1.42
CA GLU A 12 7.63 1.41 1.50
C GLU A 12 7.01 1.24 0.11
N TYR A 13 7.31 2.17 -0.80
CA TYR A 13 6.84 2.15 -2.17
C TYR A 13 7.32 0.90 -2.94
N LEU A 14 8.62 0.58 -2.86
CA LEU A 14 9.16 -0.62 -3.50
C LEU A 14 8.71 -1.91 -2.82
N GLU A 15 8.45 -1.88 -1.51
CA GLU A 15 7.87 -3.01 -0.78
C GLU A 15 6.49 -3.36 -1.30
N GLU A 16 5.60 -2.36 -1.42
CA GLU A 16 4.24 -2.56 -1.93
C GLU A 16 4.24 -3.15 -3.34
N LEU A 17 5.07 -2.61 -4.23
CA LEU A 17 5.14 -3.08 -5.62
C LEU A 17 5.71 -4.50 -5.75
N LEU A 18 6.68 -4.88 -4.91
CA LEU A 18 7.42 -6.13 -5.06
C LEU A 18 6.94 -7.25 -4.14
N ALA A 19 6.11 -6.97 -3.13
CA ALA A 19 5.65 -7.95 -2.15
C ALA A 19 4.99 -9.19 -2.77
N SER A 20 4.26 -9.01 -3.86
CA SER A 20 3.60 -10.09 -4.59
C SER A 20 4.52 -10.88 -5.54
N LEU A 21 5.71 -10.35 -5.85
CA LEU A 21 6.69 -11.00 -6.74
C LEU A 21 7.72 -11.87 -5.97
N GLY A 22 7.88 -11.67 -4.67
CA GLY A 22 8.91 -12.36 -3.91
C GLY A 22 9.08 -11.86 -2.48
N THR A 23 10.17 -12.29 -1.85
CA THR A 23 10.54 -11.84 -0.51
C THR A 23 11.33 -10.55 -0.59
N ILE A 24 10.83 -9.52 0.09
CA ILE A 24 11.47 -8.22 0.22
C ILE A 24 11.97 -7.98 1.66
N LYS A 25 13.14 -7.34 1.80
CA LYS A 25 13.72 -6.95 3.08
C LYS A 25 14.25 -5.52 3.00
N LYS A 26 13.65 -4.63 3.79
CA LYS A 26 14.09 -3.23 3.97
C LYS A 26 15.31 -3.15 4.90
N SER A 27 16.21 -2.20 4.64
CA SER A 27 17.37 -1.90 5.51
C SER A 27 18.15 -3.15 5.94
N LYS A 28 18.44 -4.04 4.98
CA LYS A 28 19.12 -5.31 5.26
C LYS A 28 20.58 -5.04 5.65
N LYS A 29 20.93 -5.34 6.91
CA LYS A 29 22.29 -5.24 7.43
C LYS A 29 23.22 -6.24 6.76
N VAL A 30 24.41 -5.78 6.38
CA VAL A 30 25.45 -6.61 5.78
C VAL A 30 26.59 -6.82 6.77
N LYS A 31 27.17 -8.03 6.85
CA LYS A 31 28.09 -8.40 7.94
C LYS A 31 29.47 -7.73 7.90
N SER A 32 29.87 -7.13 6.79
CA SER A 32 31.25 -6.68 6.60
C SER A 32 31.54 -5.32 7.24
N GLU A 33 30.53 -4.45 7.40
CA GLU A 33 30.56 -3.12 8.02
C GLU A 33 29.12 -2.79 8.46
N VAL A 34 28.84 -1.82 9.34
CA VAL A 34 27.46 -1.40 9.71
C VAL A 34 26.81 -0.66 8.53
N GLN A 35 26.64 -1.34 7.41
CA GLN A 35 26.04 -0.86 6.18
C GLN A 35 24.69 -1.56 5.97
N GLU A 36 23.72 -0.80 5.48
CA GLU A 36 22.38 -1.28 5.18
C GLU A 36 22.13 -1.18 3.68
N ILE A 37 21.51 -2.22 3.14
CA ILE A 37 20.95 -2.22 1.78
C ILE A 37 19.51 -1.73 1.91
N ASP A 38 19.13 -0.76 1.10
CA ASP A 38 17.82 -0.13 1.24
C ASP A 38 16.69 -1.13 0.97
N VAL A 39 16.76 -1.84 -0.15
CA VAL A 39 15.83 -2.91 -0.49
C VAL A 39 16.57 -4.13 -1.04
N TRP A 40 16.45 -5.26 -0.34
CA TRP A 40 16.86 -6.57 -0.84
C TRP A 40 15.63 -7.33 -1.33
N PHE A 41 15.70 -7.83 -2.57
CA PHE A 41 14.62 -8.59 -3.18
C PHE A 41 15.09 -9.98 -3.62
N GLU A 42 14.28 -10.99 -3.30
CA GLU A 42 14.48 -12.39 -3.68
C GLU A 42 13.18 -12.91 -4.34
N PRO A 43 13.19 -13.22 -5.65
CA PRO A 43 11.97 -13.61 -6.37
C PRO A 43 11.41 -14.94 -5.88
N ALA A 44 10.09 -15.09 -5.91
CA ALA A 44 9.42 -16.36 -5.61
C ALA A 44 9.80 -17.44 -6.65
N SER A 45 9.94 -18.69 -6.20
CA SER A 45 10.37 -19.82 -7.06
C SER A 45 9.26 -20.38 -7.96
N ALA A 46 8.02 -19.93 -7.81
CA ALA A 46 6.84 -20.45 -8.52
C ALA A 46 6.13 -19.35 -9.32
N SER A 47 5.40 -19.80 -10.37
CA SER A 47 4.69 -19.02 -11.40
C SER A 47 4.31 -17.60 -10.98
N ARG A 48 4.89 -16.62 -11.67
CA ARG A 48 4.57 -15.21 -11.50
C ARG A 48 3.16 -14.97 -11.97
N THR A 49 2.32 -14.38 -11.14
CA THR A 49 1.20 -13.58 -11.63
C THR A 49 1.84 -12.49 -12.50
N GLU A 50 1.42 -12.37 -13.77
CA GLU A 50 1.87 -11.28 -14.63
C GLU A 50 1.30 -9.96 -14.09
N LEU A 51 2.03 -9.35 -13.16
CA LEU A 51 1.70 -8.05 -12.63
C LEU A 51 2.19 -6.98 -13.63
N PRO A 52 1.41 -5.91 -13.84
CA PRO A 52 1.74 -4.84 -14.80
C PRO A 52 2.84 -3.91 -14.24
N LEU A 53 3.96 -4.49 -13.80
CA LEU A 53 5.10 -3.80 -13.18
C LEU A 53 6.21 -3.44 -14.18
N GLY A 54 6.06 -3.86 -15.44
CA GLY A 54 6.92 -3.53 -16.56
C GLY A 54 8.41 -3.68 -16.27
N LEU A 55 9.16 -2.59 -16.46
CA LEU A 55 10.61 -2.53 -16.24
C LEU A 55 11.01 -2.94 -14.82
N LEU A 56 10.22 -2.60 -13.80
CA LEU A 56 10.50 -2.99 -12.42
C LEU A 56 10.42 -4.52 -12.23
N ALA A 57 9.41 -5.18 -12.81
CA ALA A 57 9.33 -6.64 -12.82
C ALA A 57 10.50 -7.28 -13.57
N LYS A 58 10.96 -6.66 -14.66
CA LYS A 58 12.14 -7.11 -15.40
C LYS A 58 13.42 -7.05 -14.54
N MET A 59 13.59 -5.97 -13.78
CA MET A 59 14.72 -5.80 -12.84
C MET A 59 14.67 -6.83 -11.70
N ALA A 60 13.47 -7.11 -11.20
CA ALA A 60 13.17 -8.08 -10.14
C ALA A 60 13.11 -9.54 -10.66
N ALA A 61 13.53 -9.81 -11.91
CA ALA A 61 13.48 -11.16 -12.45
C ALA A 61 14.48 -12.12 -11.79
N THR A 62 15.52 -11.60 -11.15
CA THR A 62 16.52 -12.33 -10.35
C THR A 62 16.65 -11.68 -8.99
N CYS A 63 17.36 -12.33 -8.05
CA CYS A 63 17.73 -11.67 -6.79
C CYS A 63 18.41 -10.33 -7.08
N CYS A 64 18.00 -9.26 -6.39
CA CYS A 64 18.55 -7.95 -6.64
C CYS A 64 18.53 -7.03 -5.41
N LEU A 65 19.31 -5.96 -5.51
CA LEU A 65 19.36 -4.87 -4.56
C LEU A 65 18.84 -3.63 -5.26
N PHE A 66 17.96 -2.86 -4.62
CA PHE A 66 17.60 -1.52 -5.07
C PHE A 66 18.15 -0.48 -4.09
N GLU A 67 18.81 0.53 -4.64
CA GLU A 67 19.34 1.68 -3.91
C GLU A 67 18.75 2.95 -4.54
N PRO A 68 17.58 3.42 -4.06
CA PRO A 68 16.93 4.60 -4.58
C PRO A 68 17.56 5.89 -4.02
N PHE A 69 17.97 6.77 -4.91
CA PHE A 69 18.54 8.06 -4.57
C PHE A 69 17.56 9.20 -4.82
N ARG A 70 17.48 10.13 -3.85
CA ARG A 70 16.73 11.38 -4.02
C ARG A 70 17.48 12.41 -4.89
N ASN A 71 18.80 12.34 -4.91
CA ASN A 71 19.69 13.24 -5.63
C ASN A 71 20.69 12.41 -6.45
N PRO A 72 21.22 12.92 -7.57
CA PRO A 72 22.22 12.20 -8.35
C PRO A 72 23.37 11.71 -7.46
N PRO A 73 23.67 10.40 -7.45
CA PRO A 73 24.71 9.86 -6.58
C PRO A 73 26.10 10.30 -7.05
N SER A 74 26.98 10.55 -6.09
CA SER A 74 28.41 10.76 -6.35
C SER A 74 29.12 9.46 -6.73
N GLU A 75 30.32 9.55 -7.30
CA GLU A 75 31.15 8.38 -7.62
C GLU A 75 31.46 7.54 -6.35
N VAL A 76 31.58 8.20 -5.19
CA VAL A 76 31.80 7.53 -3.90
C VAL A 76 30.55 6.76 -3.46
N GLU A 77 29.36 7.32 -3.62
CA GLU A 77 28.10 6.64 -3.30
C GLU A 77 27.87 5.44 -4.21
N ILE A 78 28.14 5.56 -5.51
CA ILE A 78 28.05 4.42 -6.45
C ILE A 78 29.00 3.29 -6.03
N ARG A 79 30.27 3.61 -5.74
CA ARG A 79 31.25 2.62 -5.27
C ARG A 79 30.83 1.99 -3.94
N SER A 80 30.20 2.75 -3.04
CA SER A 80 29.62 2.24 -1.80
C SER A 80 28.53 1.21 -2.07
N CYS A 81 27.57 1.50 -2.95
CA CYS A 81 26.53 0.53 -3.35
C CYS A 81 27.15 -0.74 -3.95
N ILE A 82 28.18 -0.62 -4.81
CA ILE A 82 28.89 -1.77 -5.38
C ILE A 82 29.61 -2.60 -4.29
N SER A 83 30.19 -1.94 -3.28
CA SER A 83 30.78 -2.63 -2.12
C SER A 83 29.74 -3.47 -1.38
N LYS A 84 28.53 -2.93 -1.15
CA LYS A 84 27.41 -3.68 -0.55
C LYS A 84 27.05 -4.91 -1.39
N LEU A 85 26.98 -4.78 -2.72
CA LEU A 85 26.72 -5.90 -3.62
C LEU A 85 27.74 -7.03 -3.45
N TYR A 86 29.04 -6.71 -3.41
CA TYR A 86 30.08 -7.72 -3.27
C TYR A 86 30.11 -8.38 -1.89
N ALA A 87 29.78 -7.64 -0.84
CA ALA A 87 29.60 -8.23 0.47
C ALA A 87 28.44 -9.25 0.48
N VAL A 88 27.34 -8.95 -0.24
CA VAL A 88 26.23 -9.90 -0.45
C VAL A 88 26.65 -11.09 -1.31
N HIS A 89 27.36 -10.89 -2.41
CA HIS A 89 27.90 -12.00 -3.22
C HIS A 89 28.74 -12.94 -2.35
N GLY A 90 29.60 -12.39 -1.49
CA GLY A 90 30.37 -13.18 -0.52
C GLY A 90 29.49 -13.96 0.45
N GLU A 91 28.35 -13.44 0.90
CA GLU A 91 27.38 -14.20 1.71
C GLU A 91 26.70 -15.33 0.92
N VAL A 92 26.24 -15.04 -0.30
CA VAL A 92 25.56 -15.98 -1.19
C VAL A 92 26.48 -17.15 -1.56
N LEU A 93 27.71 -16.86 -1.98
CA LEU A 93 28.72 -17.87 -2.30
C LEU A 93 29.08 -18.72 -1.09
N ARG A 94 29.23 -18.12 0.10
CA ARG A 94 29.47 -18.87 1.34
C ARG A 94 28.29 -19.75 1.74
N LYS A 95 27.05 -19.33 1.47
CA LYS A 95 25.83 -20.14 1.71
C LYS A 95 25.82 -21.33 0.75
N ALA A 96 26.03 -21.10 -0.54
CA ALA A 96 26.05 -22.15 -1.56
C ALA A 96 27.14 -23.21 -1.31
N LYS A 97 28.35 -22.77 -0.93
CA LYS A 97 29.44 -23.69 -0.53
C LYS A 97 29.05 -24.56 0.68
N ARG A 98 28.34 -24.00 1.67
CA ARG A 98 27.87 -24.74 2.85
C ARG A 98 26.76 -25.73 2.51
N THR A 99 25.91 -25.43 1.53
CA THR A 99 24.82 -26.31 1.08
C THR A 99 25.22 -27.20 -0.09
N ASN A 100 26.51 -27.24 -0.45
CA ASN A 100 27.06 -27.97 -1.59
C ASN A 100 26.30 -27.71 -2.92
N LYS A 101 25.79 -26.48 -3.10
CA LYS A 101 25.11 -26.03 -4.31
C LYS A 101 26.13 -25.30 -5.20
N THR A 102 26.20 -25.66 -6.47
CA THR A 102 26.93 -24.87 -7.47
C THR A 102 26.06 -23.70 -7.92
N LEU A 103 26.57 -22.48 -7.81
CA LEU A 103 25.93 -21.28 -8.33
C LEU A 103 26.53 -20.93 -9.69
N THR A 104 25.67 -20.53 -10.61
CA THR A 104 26.04 -19.91 -11.87
C THR A 104 26.14 -18.39 -11.72
N GLU A 105 26.86 -17.74 -12.64
CA GLU A 105 26.97 -16.28 -12.67
C GLU A 105 25.59 -15.62 -12.83
N ALA A 106 24.63 -16.27 -13.49
CA ALA A 106 23.26 -15.76 -13.66
C ALA A 106 22.45 -15.76 -12.35
N GLU A 107 22.81 -16.61 -11.38
CA GLU A 107 22.14 -16.68 -10.07
C GLU A 107 22.70 -15.65 -9.07
N LEU A 108 23.79 -14.96 -9.41
CA LEU A 108 24.33 -13.90 -8.55
C LEU A 108 23.42 -12.66 -8.57
N PRO A 109 23.20 -12.03 -7.40
CA PRO A 109 22.37 -10.84 -7.32
C PRO A 109 22.87 -9.68 -8.20
N VAL A 110 21.93 -8.88 -8.70
CA VAL A 110 22.20 -7.64 -9.46
C VAL A 110 21.92 -6.42 -8.60
N LEU A 111 22.76 -5.39 -8.67
CA LEU A 111 22.52 -4.10 -8.06
C LEU A 111 21.83 -3.16 -9.04
N TRP A 112 20.77 -2.50 -8.59
CA TRP A 112 20.06 -1.45 -9.30
C TRP A 112 20.09 -0.14 -8.51
N ILE A 113 20.76 0.87 -9.07
CA ILE A 113 20.78 2.22 -8.51
C ILE A 113 19.73 3.04 -9.25
N LEU A 114 18.73 3.57 -8.52
CA LEU A 114 17.67 4.39 -9.10
C LEU A 114 18.00 5.85 -8.80
N THR A 115 18.16 6.69 -9.83
CA THR A 115 18.54 8.09 -9.65
C THR A 115 17.65 9.01 -10.47
N PRO A 116 17.22 10.18 -9.94
CA PRO A 116 16.36 11.12 -10.67
C PRO A 116 17.04 11.60 -11.95
N THR A 117 18.32 11.96 -11.86
CA THR A 117 19.13 12.37 -13.01
C THR A 117 20.50 11.72 -13.00
N PHE A 118 21.12 11.65 -14.17
CA PHE A 118 22.45 11.05 -14.36
C PHE A 118 23.13 11.74 -15.54
N SER A 119 24.29 12.36 -15.31
CA SER A 119 24.94 13.23 -16.30
C SER A 119 25.63 12.43 -17.39
N ALA A 120 25.83 13.03 -18.57
CA ALA A 120 26.55 12.42 -19.68
C ALA A 120 27.97 11.94 -19.29
N ARG A 121 28.69 12.74 -18.49
CA ARG A 121 29.99 12.36 -17.94
C ARG A 121 29.91 11.10 -17.07
N MET A 122 28.92 11.04 -16.16
CA MET A 122 28.76 9.89 -15.27
C MET A 122 28.33 8.63 -16.04
N ILE A 123 27.52 8.78 -17.10
CA ILE A 123 27.19 7.69 -18.02
C ILE A 123 28.46 7.15 -18.67
N GLU A 124 29.29 8.04 -19.23
CA GLU A 124 30.55 7.65 -19.87
C GLU A 124 31.49 6.91 -18.90
N GLU A 125 31.66 7.44 -17.69
CA GLU A 125 32.51 6.81 -16.67
C GLU A 125 31.96 5.45 -16.20
N PHE A 126 30.64 5.31 -16.08
CA PHE A 126 30.01 4.08 -15.61
C PHE A 126 29.97 2.98 -16.68
N VAL A 127 29.65 3.37 -17.91
CA VAL A 127 29.51 2.46 -19.05
C VAL A 127 30.86 2.14 -19.69
N GLY A 128 31.79 3.09 -19.69
CA GLY A 128 33.10 2.99 -20.34
C GLY A 128 33.12 3.40 -21.81
N ILE A 129 32.00 3.90 -22.35
CA ILE A 129 31.94 4.51 -23.69
C ILE A 129 31.10 5.79 -23.66
N PRO A 130 31.38 6.78 -24.52
CA PRO A 130 30.63 8.04 -24.54
C PRO A 130 29.15 7.81 -24.92
N PRO A 131 28.20 8.60 -24.37
CA PRO A 131 26.78 8.45 -24.65
C PRO A 131 26.41 8.56 -26.14
N SER A 132 27.22 9.27 -26.93
CA SER A 132 27.03 9.39 -28.38
C SER A 132 27.22 8.09 -29.15
N PHE A 133 27.84 7.07 -28.55
CA PHE A 133 27.98 5.74 -29.12
C PHE A 133 26.87 4.78 -28.65
N LEU A 134 25.96 5.24 -27.79
CA LEU A 134 24.82 4.44 -27.35
C LEU A 134 23.70 4.51 -28.39
N PRO A 135 23.01 3.39 -28.67
CA PRO A 135 21.81 3.40 -29.50
C PRO A 135 20.74 4.32 -28.92
N GLU A 136 19.89 4.89 -29.78
CA GLU A 136 18.77 5.73 -29.33
C GLU A 136 17.78 4.96 -28.46
N GLU A 137 17.58 3.66 -28.73
CA GLU A 137 16.74 2.77 -27.91
C GLU A 137 17.40 2.38 -26.57
N GLY A 138 18.66 2.74 -26.33
CA GLY A 138 19.42 2.40 -25.11
C GLY A 138 20.50 1.33 -25.33
N MET A 139 21.27 1.03 -24.28
CA MET A 139 22.42 0.09 -24.36
C MET A 139 22.03 -1.32 -24.82
N LYS A 140 20.82 -1.74 -24.48
CA LYS A 140 20.22 -3.01 -24.85
C LYS A 140 18.78 -2.71 -25.20
N GLU A 141 18.37 -2.96 -26.45
CA GLU A 141 17.03 -2.64 -26.96
C GLU A 141 15.93 -3.11 -26.01
N GLU A 142 16.09 -4.30 -25.43
CA GLU A 142 15.15 -4.89 -24.48
C GLU A 142 14.95 -4.09 -23.17
N TRP A 143 15.89 -3.23 -22.76
CA TRP A 143 15.83 -2.46 -21.51
C TRP A 143 15.38 -1.01 -21.73
N GLY A 144 15.51 -0.49 -22.95
CA GLY A 144 15.09 0.85 -23.29
C GLY A 144 16.03 1.96 -22.81
N LYS A 145 15.66 3.19 -23.15
CA LYS A 145 16.36 4.42 -22.80
C LYS A 145 16.35 4.68 -21.29
N GLY A 146 17.47 5.19 -20.77
CA GLY A 146 17.62 5.54 -19.35
C GLY A 146 18.10 4.39 -18.47
N VAL A 147 18.32 3.20 -19.03
CA VAL A 147 18.91 2.05 -18.32
C VAL A 147 20.35 1.84 -18.81
N TYR A 148 21.29 1.95 -17.89
CA TYR A 148 22.72 1.84 -18.16
C TYR A 148 23.33 0.68 -17.39
N PHE A 149 24.30 0.00 -17.98
CA PHE A 149 24.99 -1.13 -17.38
C PHE A 149 26.49 -0.87 -17.31
N SER A 150 27.10 -1.25 -16.20
CA SER A 150 28.55 -1.44 -16.14
C SER A 150 28.92 -2.76 -16.85
N PRO A 151 30.23 -3.00 -17.12
CA PRO A 151 30.66 -4.30 -17.63
C PRO A 151 30.10 -5.46 -16.80
N THR A 152 29.70 -6.55 -17.46
CA THR A 152 28.88 -7.63 -16.86
C THR A 152 29.48 -8.21 -15.57
N LEU A 153 30.80 -8.19 -15.43
CA LEU A 153 31.54 -8.60 -14.23
C LEU A 153 31.08 -7.87 -12.95
N PHE A 154 30.66 -6.61 -13.06
CA PHE A 154 30.29 -5.77 -11.91
C PHE A 154 28.81 -5.90 -11.51
N LYS A 155 27.98 -6.62 -12.29
CA LYS A 155 26.57 -6.91 -11.95
C LYS A 155 25.76 -5.69 -11.46
N THR A 156 26.00 -4.52 -12.05
CA THR A 156 25.39 -3.25 -11.62
C THR A 156 24.70 -2.55 -12.79
N GLY A 157 23.48 -2.10 -12.57
CA GLY A 157 22.72 -1.24 -13.46
C GLY A 157 22.35 0.08 -12.79
N ILE A 158 22.28 1.16 -13.58
CA ILE A 158 21.81 2.48 -13.17
C ILE A 158 20.58 2.83 -14.00
N VAL A 159 19.52 3.27 -13.31
CA VAL A 159 18.30 3.80 -13.94
C VAL A 159 18.27 5.31 -13.77
N ALA A 160 18.47 6.03 -14.87
CA ALA A 160 18.36 7.48 -14.95
C ALA A 160 16.90 7.88 -15.21
N ILE A 161 16.13 8.09 -14.15
CA ILE A 161 14.66 8.18 -14.19
C ILE A 161 14.16 9.28 -15.15
N HIS A 162 14.80 10.45 -15.18
CA HIS A 162 14.44 11.54 -16.11
C HIS A 162 14.53 11.19 -17.61
N GLN A 163 15.22 10.10 -17.98
CA GLN A 163 15.38 9.67 -19.37
C GLN A 163 14.43 8.54 -19.76
N LEU A 164 13.68 7.98 -18.80
CA LEU A 164 12.73 6.91 -19.04
C LEU A 164 11.59 7.41 -19.95
N PRO A 165 11.17 6.63 -20.95
CA PRO A 165 10.02 6.98 -21.79
C PRO A 165 8.74 7.07 -20.95
N VAL A 166 7.81 7.95 -21.33
CA VAL A 166 6.51 8.09 -20.67
C VAL A 166 5.56 7.02 -21.21
N ASN A 167 5.46 5.90 -20.49
CA ASN A 167 4.55 4.80 -20.76
C ASN A 167 4.31 3.97 -19.48
N GLU A 168 3.41 2.98 -19.56
CA GLU A 168 3.06 2.10 -18.43
C GLU A 168 4.26 1.27 -17.93
N GLU A 169 5.14 0.83 -18.84
CA GLU A 169 6.31 0.01 -18.52
C GLU A 169 7.29 0.66 -17.54
N THR A 170 7.35 2.00 -17.51
CA THR A 170 8.29 2.74 -16.66
C THR A 170 7.60 3.54 -15.55
N LEU A 171 6.27 3.51 -15.48
CA LEU A 171 5.45 4.33 -14.59
C LEU A 171 5.97 4.28 -13.16
N TRP A 172 6.13 3.08 -12.61
CA TRP A 172 6.52 2.83 -11.23
C TRP A 172 7.90 3.42 -10.89
N LEU A 173 8.83 3.40 -11.84
CA LEU A 173 10.16 4.00 -11.65
C LEU A 173 10.11 5.53 -11.76
N ARG A 174 9.23 6.08 -12.59
CA ARG A 174 9.08 7.54 -12.77
C ARG A 174 8.45 8.22 -11.56
N VAL A 175 7.65 7.52 -10.75
CA VAL A 175 7.13 8.02 -9.46
C VAL A 175 8.26 8.34 -8.48
N LEU A 176 9.35 7.57 -8.50
CA LEU A 176 10.57 7.82 -7.70
C LEU A 176 11.44 8.98 -8.26
N GLY A 177 11.01 9.62 -9.35
CA GLY A 177 11.72 10.71 -9.99
C GLY A 177 11.61 12.05 -9.24
N LYS A 178 11.89 13.13 -9.98
CA LYS A 178 11.78 14.52 -9.50
C LYS A 178 11.05 15.40 -10.51
N GLY A 179 10.53 16.52 -10.02
CA GLY A 179 9.89 17.57 -10.81
C GLY A 179 8.84 17.05 -11.79
N GLY A 180 8.87 17.56 -13.04
CA GLY A 180 7.89 17.20 -14.06
C GLY A 180 7.81 15.71 -14.45
N THR A 181 8.85 14.91 -14.15
CA THR A 181 8.80 13.45 -14.36
C THR A 181 7.94 12.78 -13.29
N GLN A 182 8.15 13.15 -12.02
CA GLN A 182 7.34 12.63 -10.92
C GLN A 182 5.90 13.12 -11.01
N LYS A 183 5.68 14.40 -11.29
CA LYS A 183 4.34 14.97 -11.44
C LYS A 183 3.48 14.18 -12.42
N ARG A 184 4.00 13.96 -13.64
CA ARG A 184 3.29 13.20 -14.69
C ARG A 184 3.04 11.75 -14.27
N ALA A 185 4.03 11.10 -13.66
CA ALA A 185 3.87 9.73 -13.18
C ALA A 185 2.81 9.61 -12.08
N VAL A 186 2.71 10.58 -11.17
CA VAL A 186 1.66 10.62 -10.15
C VAL A 186 0.29 10.87 -10.78
N GLU A 187 0.20 11.77 -11.76
CA GLU A 187 -1.03 11.99 -12.53
C GLU A 187 -1.48 10.72 -13.26
N GLU A 188 -0.56 9.98 -13.88
CA GLU A 188 -0.83 8.69 -14.51
C GLU A 188 -1.30 7.64 -13.50
N LEU A 189 -0.67 7.56 -12.31
CA LEU A 189 -1.05 6.64 -11.24
C LEU A 189 -2.48 6.88 -10.75
N VAL A 190 -2.86 8.14 -10.59
CA VAL A 190 -4.23 8.56 -10.21
C VAL A 190 -5.26 8.16 -11.27
N GLN A 191 -4.86 8.10 -12.55
CA GLN A 191 -5.73 7.74 -13.67
C GLN A 191 -5.69 6.24 -14.03
N LEU A 192 -4.97 5.42 -13.25
CA LEU A 192 -5.00 3.96 -13.47
C LEU A 192 -6.43 3.42 -13.36
N PRO A 193 -6.79 2.41 -14.18
CA PRO A 193 -8.11 1.79 -14.14
C PRO A 193 -8.48 1.25 -12.75
N GLU A 194 -9.77 1.33 -12.42
CA GLU A 194 -10.33 0.70 -11.22
C GLU A 194 -10.01 -0.80 -11.23
N GLY A 195 -9.55 -1.33 -10.09
CA GLY A 195 -9.13 -2.72 -9.94
C GLY A 195 -7.63 -2.97 -10.17
N ASN A 196 -6.82 -1.93 -10.42
CA ASN A 196 -5.37 -2.09 -10.33
C ASN A 196 -4.98 -2.45 -8.87
N PRO A 197 -4.26 -3.56 -8.64
CA PRO A 197 -4.03 -4.07 -7.29
C PRO A 197 -3.14 -3.18 -6.42
N PHE A 198 -2.43 -2.20 -7.01
CA PHE A 198 -1.51 -1.34 -6.30
C PHE A 198 -2.05 0.08 -6.08
N GLN A 199 -3.11 0.48 -6.78
CA GLN A 199 -3.48 1.89 -6.85
C GLN A 199 -3.80 2.49 -5.48
N GLU A 200 -4.67 1.83 -4.71
CA GLU A 200 -5.12 2.30 -3.39
C GLU A 200 -3.95 2.44 -2.40
N ASN A 201 -3.19 1.37 -2.17
CA ASN A 201 -2.05 1.38 -1.25
C ASN A 201 -0.98 2.40 -1.67
N LEU A 202 -0.72 2.56 -2.98
CA LEU A 202 0.26 3.54 -3.44
C LEU A 202 -0.23 4.98 -3.30
N LEU A 203 -1.53 5.25 -3.47
CA LEU A 203 -2.11 6.57 -3.22
C LEU A 203 -1.97 6.93 -1.73
N GLU A 204 -2.19 5.97 -0.83
CA GLU A 204 -1.98 6.15 0.60
C GLU A 204 -0.51 6.43 0.93
N ILE A 205 0.43 5.64 0.40
CA ILE A 205 1.89 5.86 0.61
C ILE A 205 2.30 7.27 0.13
N LEU A 206 1.81 7.70 -1.05
CA LEU A 206 2.11 9.03 -1.59
C LEU A 206 1.47 10.16 -0.76
N ALA A 207 0.25 9.95 -0.25
CA ALA A 207 -0.44 10.91 0.62
C ALA A 207 0.30 11.06 1.97
N ASN A 208 0.74 9.95 2.56
CA ASN A 208 1.52 9.93 3.80
C ASN A 208 2.89 10.61 3.63
N TRP A 209 3.55 10.38 2.49
CA TRP A 209 4.79 11.07 2.18
C TRP A 209 4.59 12.58 2.08
N ARG A 210 3.55 13.04 1.37
CA ARG A 210 3.20 14.46 1.31
C ARG A 210 2.94 15.05 2.69
N GLN A 211 2.13 14.40 3.52
CA GLN A 211 1.82 14.88 4.87
C GLN A 211 3.08 14.99 5.74
N SER A 212 3.99 14.02 5.63
CA SER A 212 5.28 14.02 6.33
C SER A 212 6.16 15.20 5.92
N LEU A 213 6.05 15.67 4.68
CA LEU A 213 6.71 16.90 4.24
C LEU A 213 6.03 18.14 4.84
N GLU A 214 4.70 18.23 4.81
CA GLU A 214 3.92 19.38 5.31
C GLU A 214 4.12 19.65 6.82
N LEU A 215 4.39 18.61 7.62
CA LEU A 215 4.63 18.73 9.06
C LEU A 215 5.96 19.42 9.42
N ARG A 216 6.75 19.85 8.44
CA ARG A 216 8.08 20.43 8.67
C ARG A 216 8.08 21.95 8.60
N ASP A 217 8.67 22.55 9.63
CA ASP A 217 8.99 23.96 9.65
C ASP A 217 10.22 24.23 8.75
N ASN A 218 10.08 25.08 7.73
CA ASN A 218 11.08 25.44 6.71
C ASN A 218 11.29 24.41 5.58
N LEU A 219 10.34 24.39 4.64
CA LEU A 219 10.45 23.65 3.38
C LEU A 219 11.42 24.32 2.40
N SER A 220 12.30 23.52 1.81
CA SER A 220 13.06 23.92 0.62
C SER A 220 12.16 23.98 -0.61
N THR A 221 12.62 24.68 -1.66
CA THR A 221 11.90 24.75 -2.95
C THR A 221 11.65 23.37 -3.56
N GLU A 222 12.59 22.43 -3.40
CA GLU A 222 12.40 21.05 -3.88
C GLU A 222 11.27 20.32 -3.16
N GLU A 223 11.11 20.55 -1.85
CA GLU A 223 10.07 19.91 -1.05
C GLU A 223 8.69 20.53 -1.30
N GLN A 224 8.65 21.85 -1.56
CA GLN A 224 7.44 22.51 -2.03
C GLN A 224 7.00 21.95 -3.39
N GLU A 225 7.95 21.69 -4.28
CA GLU A 225 7.69 21.04 -5.57
C GLU A 225 7.17 19.60 -5.38
N ASP A 226 7.75 18.82 -4.46
CA ASP A 226 7.25 17.48 -4.12
C ASP A 226 5.80 17.53 -3.64
N ILE A 227 5.47 18.41 -2.70
CA ILE A 227 4.11 18.57 -2.19
C ILE A 227 3.14 18.88 -3.33
N MET A 228 3.54 19.74 -4.26
CA MET A 228 2.75 20.05 -5.45
C MET A 228 2.60 18.83 -6.37
N ASN A 229 3.67 18.08 -6.61
CA ASN A 229 3.64 16.89 -7.48
C ASN A 229 2.79 15.76 -6.89
N LEU A 230 2.73 15.65 -5.57
CA LEU A 230 1.94 14.65 -4.83
C LEU A 230 0.49 15.06 -4.60
N SER A 231 0.13 16.31 -4.94
CA SER A 231 -1.22 16.84 -4.74
C SER A 231 -2.32 16.01 -5.42
N PRO A 232 -2.16 15.54 -6.67
CA PRO A 232 -3.17 14.70 -7.32
C PRO A 232 -3.46 13.41 -6.54
N ALA A 233 -2.42 12.69 -6.09
CA ALA A 233 -2.59 11.46 -5.32
C ALA A 233 -3.33 11.71 -4.00
N TYR A 234 -2.91 12.74 -3.25
CA TYR A 234 -3.57 13.11 -2.00
C TYR A 234 -5.05 13.50 -2.19
N LEU A 235 -5.38 14.26 -3.24
CA LEU A 235 -6.76 14.67 -3.48
C LEU A 235 -7.66 13.47 -3.80
N LYS A 236 -7.16 12.51 -4.59
CA LYS A 236 -7.86 11.27 -4.90
C LYS A 236 -8.07 10.41 -3.64
N GLN A 237 -7.02 10.17 -2.86
CA GLN A 237 -7.12 9.42 -1.60
C GLN A 237 -8.15 10.02 -0.64
N ARG A 238 -8.18 11.36 -0.53
CA ARG A 238 -9.13 12.06 0.35
C ARG A 238 -10.57 11.92 -0.15
N GLU A 239 -10.78 11.85 -1.45
CA GLU A 239 -12.10 11.60 -2.03
C GLU A 239 -12.55 10.17 -1.75
N GLU A 240 -11.66 9.19 -1.90
CA GLU A 240 -11.92 7.77 -1.59
C GLU A 240 -12.32 7.57 -0.13
N TRP A 241 -11.52 8.06 0.83
CA TRP A 241 -11.86 8.01 2.26
C TRP A 241 -13.18 8.70 2.60
N LYS A 242 -13.51 9.79 1.89
CA LYS A 242 -14.79 10.46 2.08
C LYS A 242 -15.95 9.60 1.59
N GLN A 243 -15.81 8.93 0.46
CA GLN A 243 -16.83 8.04 -0.07
C GLN A 243 -17.01 6.81 0.83
N GLU A 244 -15.91 6.21 1.28
CA GLU A 244 -15.92 5.09 2.23
C GLU A 244 -16.62 5.48 3.53
N GLY A 245 -16.25 6.62 4.14
CA GLY A 245 -16.90 7.09 5.37
C GLY A 245 -18.40 7.40 5.19
N ILE A 246 -18.82 7.85 4.01
CA ILE A 246 -20.25 8.01 3.70
C ILE A 246 -20.93 6.64 3.60
N GLN A 247 -20.32 5.67 2.92
CA GLN A 247 -20.88 4.33 2.77
C GLN A 247 -21.00 3.61 4.11
N GLU A 248 -19.96 3.67 4.95
CA GLU A 248 -19.97 3.14 6.31
C GLU A 248 -21.06 3.81 7.15
N GLY A 249 -21.14 5.15 7.13
CA GLY A 249 -22.17 5.88 7.86
C GLY A 249 -23.61 5.57 7.40
N ILE A 250 -23.81 5.32 6.09
CA ILE A 250 -25.09 4.86 5.57
C ILE A 250 -25.41 3.45 6.05
N GLN A 251 -24.43 2.53 6.01
CA GLN A 251 -24.64 1.16 6.51
C GLN A 251 -24.98 1.15 8.00
N GLU A 252 -24.24 1.88 8.82
CA GLU A 252 -24.51 2.03 10.24
C GLU A 252 -25.89 2.64 10.48
N GLY A 253 -26.23 3.72 9.77
CA GLY A 253 -27.54 4.37 9.87
C GLY A 253 -28.71 3.47 9.45
N ILE A 254 -28.53 2.64 8.42
CA ILE A 254 -29.53 1.64 8.01
C ILE A 254 -29.67 0.57 9.09
N GLN A 255 -28.57 0.06 9.64
CA GLN A 255 -28.62 -0.94 10.70
C GLN A 255 -29.30 -0.41 11.95
N GLU A 256 -28.95 0.79 12.40
CA GLU A 256 -29.60 1.45 13.54
C GLU A 256 -31.08 1.71 13.27
N GLY A 257 -31.42 2.17 12.06
CA GLY A 257 -32.80 2.42 11.65
C GLY A 257 -33.66 1.15 11.64
N ILE A 258 -33.14 0.04 11.12
CA ILE A 258 -33.81 -1.26 11.14
C ILE A 258 -34.01 -1.73 12.58
N GLN A 259 -32.99 -1.61 13.44
CA GLN A 259 -33.09 -2.03 14.84
C GLN A 259 -34.13 -1.19 15.60
N ARG A 260 -34.10 0.15 15.45
CA ARG A 260 -35.08 1.04 16.08
C ARG A 260 -36.50 0.79 15.56
N GLY A 261 -36.67 0.70 14.25
CA GLY A 261 -37.98 0.43 13.64
C GLY A 261 -38.54 -0.94 14.05
N SER A 262 -37.68 -1.96 14.18
CA SER A 262 -38.08 -3.26 14.71
C SER A 262 -38.52 -3.17 16.18
N LEU A 263 -37.79 -2.43 17.02
CA LEU A 263 -38.14 -2.25 18.43
C LEU A 263 -39.45 -1.47 18.59
N GLU A 264 -39.61 -0.35 17.88
CA GLU A 264 -40.84 0.45 17.88
C GLU A 264 -42.05 -0.35 17.38
N GLY A 265 -41.88 -1.14 16.32
CA GLY A 265 -42.93 -2.03 15.81
C GLY A 265 -43.30 -3.13 16.82
N GLN A 266 -42.33 -3.68 17.54
CA GLN A 266 -42.58 -4.66 18.60
C GLN A 266 -43.35 -4.03 19.78
N LEU A 267 -42.93 -2.86 20.25
CA LEU A 267 -43.62 -2.13 21.31
C LEU A 267 -45.05 -1.79 20.90
N SER A 268 -45.25 -1.26 19.68
CA SER A 268 -46.56 -0.94 19.14
C SER A 268 -47.49 -2.16 19.06
N LEU A 269 -46.98 -3.31 18.60
CA LEU A 269 -47.75 -4.56 18.52
C LEU A 269 -48.19 -5.03 19.91
N ILE A 270 -47.28 -5.02 20.90
CA ILE A 270 -47.58 -5.43 22.27
C ILE A 270 -48.65 -4.50 22.87
N THR A 271 -48.50 -3.18 22.71
CA THR A 271 -49.48 -2.19 23.15
C THR A 271 -50.85 -2.46 22.55
N SER A 272 -50.96 -2.64 21.23
CA SER A 272 -52.25 -2.91 20.57
C SER A 272 -52.90 -4.21 21.01
N LEU A 273 -52.13 -5.26 21.29
CA LEU A 273 -52.66 -6.53 21.79
C LEU A 273 -53.19 -6.40 23.22
N LEU A 274 -52.47 -5.67 24.08
CA LEU A 274 -52.92 -5.41 25.45
C LEU A 274 -54.16 -4.51 25.47
N GLU A 275 -54.20 -3.47 24.63
CA GLU A 275 -55.38 -2.60 24.47
C GLU A 275 -56.61 -3.38 23.97
N GLY A 276 -56.41 -4.24 22.97
CA GLY A 276 -57.48 -5.08 22.43
C GLY A 276 -58.05 -6.06 23.46
N ARG A 277 -57.23 -6.50 24.44
CA ARG A 277 -57.64 -7.47 25.46
C ARG A 277 -58.22 -6.82 26.72
N PHE A 278 -57.58 -5.76 27.23
CA PHE A 278 -57.88 -5.17 28.53
C PHE A 278 -58.53 -3.78 28.45
N GLY A 279 -58.68 -3.21 27.25
CA GLY A 279 -59.14 -1.83 27.06
C GLY A 279 -58.02 -0.82 27.24
N SER A 280 -58.35 0.43 27.56
CA SER A 280 -57.35 1.50 27.75
C SER A 280 -56.29 1.11 28.79
N LEU A 281 -55.01 1.14 28.39
CA LEU A 281 -53.89 0.83 29.28
C LEU A 281 -53.72 1.92 30.32
N ASP A 282 -53.61 1.52 31.59
CA ASP A 282 -53.17 2.39 32.66
C ASP A 282 -51.64 2.34 32.82
N ALA A 283 -51.12 3.10 33.79
CA ALA A 283 -49.69 3.22 34.02
C ALA A 283 -49.00 1.87 34.35
N GLU A 284 -49.71 0.95 35.02
CA GLU A 284 -49.17 -0.38 35.34
C GLU A 284 -49.00 -1.24 34.08
N LEU A 285 -50.03 -1.32 33.23
CA LEU A 285 -49.96 -2.13 32.01
C LEU A 285 -49.05 -1.51 30.94
N SER A 286 -48.94 -0.17 30.89
CA SER A 286 -48.03 0.52 29.99
C SER A 286 -46.56 0.24 30.33
N GLY A 287 -46.22 0.14 31.62
CA GLY A 287 -44.87 -0.22 32.08
C GLY A 287 -44.44 -1.65 31.74
N LEU A 288 -45.40 -2.56 31.52
CA LEU A 288 -45.11 -3.93 31.10
C LEU A 288 -44.74 -4.05 29.62
N VAL A 289 -45.10 -3.08 28.77
CA VAL A 289 -44.86 -3.16 27.31
C VAL A 289 -43.37 -3.30 27.01
N GLU A 290 -42.54 -2.48 27.66
CA GLU A 290 -41.08 -2.54 27.50
C GLU A 290 -40.49 -3.83 28.06
N GLN A 291 -41.01 -4.31 29.21
CA GLN A 291 -40.55 -5.56 29.82
C GLN A 291 -40.88 -6.78 28.95
N ILE A 292 -42.08 -6.83 28.37
CA ILE A 292 -42.49 -7.88 27.43
C ILE A 292 -41.66 -7.81 26.15
N ALA A 293 -41.33 -6.60 25.67
CA ALA A 293 -40.51 -6.43 24.46
C ALA A 293 -39.08 -6.95 24.64
N GLN A 294 -38.52 -6.86 25.86
CA GLN A 294 -37.18 -7.36 26.20
C GLN A 294 -37.10 -8.89 26.43
N LEU A 295 -38.24 -9.59 26.51
CA LEU A 295 -38.24 -11.05 26.63
C LEU A 295 -37.68 -11.73 25.37
N PRO A 296 -37.03 -12.90 25.51
CA PRO A 296 -36.65 -13.73 24.37
C PRO A 296 -37.86 -14.00 23.47
N VAL A 297 -37.66 -14.00 22.14
CA VAL A 297 -38.74 -14.13 21.15
C VAL A 297 -39.67 -15.31 21.46
N SER A 298 -39.13 -16.46 21.83
CA SER A 298 -39.92 -17.66 22.16
C SER A 298 -40.83 -17.48 23.38
N GLU A 299 -40.33 -16.85 24.45
CA GLU A 299 -41.08 -16.59 25.68
C GLU A 299 -42.14 -15.52 25.44
N ARG A 300 -41.76 -14.45 24.73
CA ARG A 300 -42.66 -13.38 24.33
C ARG A 300 -43.81 -13.91 23.48
N THR A 301 -43.54 -14.73 22.46
CA THR A 301 -44.60 -15.31 21.61
C THR A 301 -45.52 -16.22 22.43
N GLY A 302 -44.99 -17.04 23.33
CA GLY A 302 -45.82 -17.88 24.22
C GLY A 302 -46.72 -17.06 25.16
N LEU A 303 -46.18 -15.97 25.72
CA LEU A 303 -46.95 -15.03 26.53
C LEU A 303 -48.04 -14.33 25.71
N LEU A 304 -47.71 -13.81 24.52
CA LEU A 304 -48.67 -13.11 23.65
C LEU A 304 -49.80 -14.04 23.15
N LEU A 305 -49.51 -15.31 22.85
CA LEU A 305 -50.55 -16.28 22.47
C LEU A 305 -51.46 -16.68 23.64
N SER A 306 -50.93 -16.66 24.87
CA SER A 306 -51.71 -16.97 26.08
C SER A 306 -52.49 -15.78 26.64
N LEU A 307 -52.27 -14.56 26.14
CA LEU A 307 -53.00 -13.34 26.54
C LEU A 307 -54.52 -13.48 26.46
N ALA A 308 -55.04 -14.24 25.49
CA ALA A 308 -56.48 -14.48 25.36
C ALA A 308 -57.09 -15.19 26.59
N ASN A 309 -56.28 -15.99 27.30
CA ASN A 309 -56.72 -16.81 28.43
C ASN A 309 -56.23 -16.27 29.79
N LEU A 310 -55.38 -15.25 29.81
CA LEU A 310 -54.86 -14.63 31.04
C LEU A 310 -55.79 -13.52 31.53
N SER A 311 -55.99 -13.46 32.85
CA SER A 311 -56.58 -12.31 33.52
C SER A 311 -55.52 -11.22 33.76
N ARG A 312 -55.97 -9.98 33.98
CA ARG A 312 -55.09 -8.84 34.26
C ARG A 312 -54.19 -9.08 35.48
N SER A 313 -54.75 -9.64 36.55
CA SER A 313 -54.04 -9.94 37.79
C SER A 313 -52.93 -10.98 37.58
N GLU A 314 -53.20 -12.05 36.83
CA GLU A 314 -52.20 -13.09 36.54
C GLU A 314 -51.07 -12.58 35.66
N LEU A 315 -51.36 -11.66 34.72
CA LEU A 315 -50.33 -11.02 33.90
C LEU A 315 -49.42 -10.14 34.76
N LEU A 316 -49.99 -9.33 35.65
CA LEU A 316 -49.21 -8.46 36.55
C LEU A 316 -48.37 -9.27 37.55
N GLU A 317 -48.89 -10.39 38.05
CA GLU A 317 -48.19 -11.24 39.01
C GLU A 317 -46.94 -11.91 38.40
N ARG A 318 -47.03 -12.35 37.14
CA ARG A 318 -45.89 -12.92 36.40
C ARG A 318 -44.71 -11.96 36.19
N PHE A 319 -44.98 -10.65 36.13
CA PHE A 319 -43.95 -9.62 36.00
C PHE A 319 -43.60 -8.93 37.33
N ARG A 320 -44.23 -9.33 38.45
CA ARG A 320 -43.84 -8.94 39.82
C ARG A 320 -42.89 -9.96 40.48
N GLU A 321 -42.89 -11.21 40.03
CA GLU A 321 -42.04 -12.28 40.59
C GLU A 321 -40.66 -12.44 39.92
N ASN A 322 -40.34 -11.62 38.93
CA ASN A 322 -39.02 -11.51 38.28
C ASN A 322 -38.42 -10.13 38.53
#